data_AF-U4UH67-F1
#
_entry.id   AF-U4UH67-F1
#
_cell.length_a   1.000
_cell.length_b   1.000
_cell.length_c   1.000
_cell.angle_alpha   90.00
_cell.angle_beta   90.00
_cell.angle_gamma   90.00
#
_symmetry.space_group_name_H-M   'P 1'
#
loop_
_entity.id
_entity.type
_entity.pdbx_description
1 polymer ?
#
loop_
_entity_poly.entity_id
_entity_poly.type
_entity_poly.pdbx_seq_one_letter_code
_entity_poly.pdbx_strand_id
1 'polypeptide(L)'
;MRNSQLLWHSALLLLGYLTLASLQVYDDMSDLRGSYCEYIGCCQNRKDTCSKPIIVGTLCYCDDFCNRTDVHDCCPDYWSVCWGLEITTPLPPPTTRRPPEQITSCTFKNRVYFVNQTTRDNCKNCRCVPTGVQKVEMMCDPDVCLIDDEILYAVNAESHGWTASNYSKFWGETLERGVKYRLGTLQPKKDVIRMNPVKRYYDPAMLPTHFDSASEWPRYVTGIQDQEWCGSSWAISTAAVASDR
;
A
#
# COMPACT_ATOMS: atom_id res chain seq x y z
N MET A 1 26.74 5.84 -52.47
CA MET A 1 26.64 4.72 -51.51
C MET A 1 25.48 4.83 -50.49
N ARG A 2 24.58 5.82 -50.59
CA ARG A 2 23.48 6.04 -49.61
C ARG A 2 22.11 5.45 -50.05
N ASN A 3 21.88 5.26 -51.35
CA ASN A 3 20.61 4.72 -51.88
C ASN A 3 20.45 3.20 -51.75
N SER A 4 21.55 2.43 -51.74
CA SER A 4 21.48 0.96 -51.61
C SER A 4 21.04 0.54 -50.21
N GLN A 5 21.45 1.29 -49.17
CA GLN A 5 21.09 1.03 -47.78
C GLN A 5 19.60 1.26 -47.52
N LEU A 6 18.99 2.32 -48.06
CA LEU A 6 17.55 2.56 -47.91
C LEU A 6 16.69 1.46 -48.55
N LEU A 7 17.07 0.98 -49.74
CA LEU A 7 16.35 -0.08 -50.44
C LEU A 7 16.36 -1.41 -49.66
N TRP A 8 17.49 -1.72 -49.01
CA TRP A 8 17.62 -2.90 -48.16
C TRP A 8 16.77 -2.81 -46.88
N HIS A 9 16.69 -1.62 -46.28
CA HIS A 9 15.88 -1.42 -45.07
C HIS A 9 14.37 -1.46 -45.40
N SER A 10 13.95 -0.91 -46.55
CA SER A 10 12.57 -1.04 -47.01
C SER A 10 12.18 -2.47 -47.37
N ALA A 11 13.10 -3.26 -47.95
CA ALA A 11 12.85 -4.66 -48.27
C ALA A 11 12.72 -5.52 -47.01
N LEU A 12 13.54 -5.29 -45.98
CA LEU A 12 13.46 -5.96 -44.68
C LEU A 12 12.17 -5.59 -43.93
N LEU A 13 11.73 -4.33 -44.00
CA LEU A 13 10.46 -3.89 -43.41
C LEU A 13 9.25 -4.51 -44.12
N LEU A 14 9.27 -4.63 -45.45
CA LEU A 14 8.23 -5.30 -46.23
C LEU A 14 8.18 -6.81 -45.96
N LEU A 15 9.33 -7.48 -45.83
CA LEU A 15 9.41 -8.89 -45.42
C LEU A 15 8.91 -9.11 -43.99
N GLY A 16 9.24 -8.20 -43.05
CA GLY A 16 8.73 -8.25 -41.68
C GLY A 16 7.21 -8.05 -41.61
N TYR A 17 6.65 -7.15 -42.43
CA TYR A 17 5.20 -6.93 -42.51
C TYR A 17 4.46 -8.12 -43.13
N LEU A 18 5.04 -8.76 -44.15
CA LEU A 18 4.47 -9.97 -44.76
C LEU A 18 4.49 -11.17 -43.81
N THR A 19 5.47 -11.28 -42.90
CA THR A 19 5.45 -12.32 -41.85
C THR A 19 4.46 -12.06 -40.72
N LEU A 20 4.09 -10.78 -40.47
CA LEU A 20 3.05 -10.42 -39.50
C LEU A 20 1.64 -10.62 -40.04
N ALA A 21 1.45 -10.61 -41.37
CA ALA A 21 0.15 -10.80 -42.00
C ALA A 21 -0.29 -12.28 -42.14
N SER A 22 0.59 -13.25 -41.86
CA SER A 22 0.25 -14.69 -41.94
C SER A 22 0.01 -15.37 -40.59
N LEU A 23 -0.05 -14.62 -39.48
CA LEU A 23 -0.65 -15.12 -38.25
C LEU A 23 -2.18 -15.04 -38.40
N GLN A 24 -2.75 -15.94 -39.19
CA GLN A 24 -4.13 -16.34 -38.94
C GLN A 24 -4.12 -16.92 -37.53
N VAL A 25 -4.74 -16.20 -36.58
CA VAL A 25 -5.10 -16.76 -35.29
C VAL A 25 -6.05 -17.90 -35.61
N TYR A 26 -5.51 -19.11 -35.66
CA TYR A 26 -6.32 -20.30 -35.56
C TYR A 26 -6.87 -20.26 -34.15
N ASP A 27 -8.17 -20.04 -34.02
CA ASP A 27 -8.87 -20.12 -32.74
C ASP A 27 -8.89 -21.60 -32.36
N ASP A 28 -7.77 -22.09 -31.83
CA ASP A 28 -7.63 -23.44 -31.31
C ASP A 28 -8.35 -23.51 -29.95
N MET A 29 -9.68 -23.57 -30.02
CA MET A 29 -10.57 -23.67 -28.85
C MET A 29 -10.55 -25.06 -28.18
N SER A 30 -9.57 -25.90 -28.51
CA SER A 30 -9.44 -27.26 -27.97
C SER A 30 -9.05 -27.30 -26.48
N ASP A 31 -8.68 -26.15 -25.89
CA ASP A 31 -8.36 -25.98 -24.46
C ASP A 31 -9.59 -25.59 -23.59
N LEU A 32 -10.73 -25.28 -24.22
CA LEU A 32 -11.98 -24.90 -23.54
C LEU A 32 -12.94 -26.10 -23.42
N ARG A 33 -12.40 -27.29 -23.14
CA ARG A 33 -13.20 -28.52 -23.05
C ARG A 33 -14.19 -28.43 -21.88
N GLY A 34 -15.47 -28.43 -22.22
CA GLY A 34 -16.61 -28.53 -21.32
C GLY A 34 -17.74 -29.30 -22.01
N SER A 35 -18.74 -29.75 -21.24
CA SER A 35 -19.95 -30.35 -21.80
C SER A 35 -20.93 -29.25 -22.21
N TYR A 36 -21.05 -28.99 -23.51
CA TYR A 36 -21.95 -28.00 -24.10
C TYR A 36 -23.05 -28.70 -24.89
N CYS A 37 -22.65 -29.44 -25.92
CA CYS A 37 -23.55 -30.23 -26.77
C CYS A 37 -24.15 -31.42 -26.02
N GLU A 38 -23.45 -31.98 -25.04
CA GLU A 38 -24.00 -33.02 -24.18
C GLU A 38 -25.27 -32.57 -23.42
N TYR A 39 -25.30 -31.30 -22.96
CA TYR A 39 -26.44 -30.77 -22.21
C TYR A 39 -27.57 -30.25 -23.09
N ILE A 40 -27.27 -29.67 -24.26
CA ILE A 40 -28.27 -29.06 -25.14
C ILE A 40 -28.85 -30.05 -26.16
N GLY A 41 -28.09 -31.11 -26.49
CA GLY A 41 -28.41 -32.03 -27.56
C GLY A 41 -28.05 -31.50 -28.96
N CYS A 42 -28.07 -32.39 -29.95
CA CYS A 42 -27.69 -32.07 -31.31
C CYS A 42 -28.88 -31.51 -32.10
N CYS A 43 -28.72 -30.30 -32.64
CA CYS A 43 -29.81 -29.59 -33.30
C CYS A 43 -29.78 -29.76 -34.83
N GLN A 44 -30.94 -30.10 -35.41
CA GLN A 44 -31.09 -30.12 -36.85
C GLN A 44 -31.21 -28.73 -37.45
N ASN A 45 -30.38 -28.46 -38.45
CA ASN A 45 -30.22 -27.17 -39.15
C ASN A 45 -29.74 -26.02 -38.24
N ARG A 46 -29.30 -24.92 -38.85
CA ARG A 46 -28.85 -23.74 -38.11
C ARG A 46 -29.95 -23.20 -37.20
N LYS A 47 -29.72 -23.24 -35.89
CA LYS A 47 -30.64 -22.71 -34.88
C LYS A 47 -29.86 -21.86 -33.90
N ASP A 48 -30.09 -20.55 -33.91
CA ASP A 48 -29.39 -19.62 -33.02
C ASP A 48 -29.66 -19.90 -31.52
N THR A 49 -30.80 -20.54 -31.21
CA THR A 49 -31.17 -21.02 -29.87
C THR A 49 -30.35 -22.23 -29.41
N CYS A 50 -29.63 -22.88 -30.32
CA CYS A 50 -28.77 -24.03 -30.06
C CYS A 50 -27.34 -23.58 -29.78
N SER A 51 -27.20 -22.60 -28.89
CA SER A 51 -25.94 -21.97 -28.55
C SER A 51 -25.66 -21.91 -27.05
N LYS A 52 -24.39 -21.90 -26.69
CA LYS A 52 -23.91 -21.79 -25.30
C LYS A 52 -22.76 -20.80 -25.17
N PRO A 53 -22.68 -20.05 -24.05
CA PRO A 53 -21.53 -19.20 -23.80
C PRO A 53 -20.28 -20.04 -23.51
N ILE A 54 -19.18 -19.75 -24.21
CA ILE A 54 -17.87 -20.37 -23.97
C ILE A 54 -16.98 -19.47 -23.10
N ILE A 55 -16.85 -18.20 -23.46
CA ILE A 55 -16.10 -17.16 -22.74
C ILE A 55 -16.98 -15.91 -22.66
N VAL A 56 -16.65 -14.97 -21.76
CA VAL A 56 -17.35 -13.68 -21.64
C VAL A 56 -17.49 -12.99 -23.01
N GLY A 57 -18.69 -13.05 -23.58
CA GLY A 57 -19.05 -12.39 -24.84
C GLY A 57 -19.15 -13.29 -26.08
N THR A 58 -18.75 -14.57 -26.03
CA THR A 58 -18.75 -15.47 -27.21
C THR A 58 -19.63 -16.69 -27.01
N LEU A 59 -20.42 -17.03 -28.04
CA LEU A 59 -21.30 -18.19 -28.09
C LEU A 59 -20.72 -19.27 -29.03
N CYS A 60 -20.90 -20.53 -28.68
CA CYS A 60 -20.67 -21.68 -29.56
C CYS A 60 -21.99 -22.37 -29.92
N TYR A 61 -21.99 -23.14 -31.02
CA TYR A 61 -23.17 -23.81 -31.55
C TYR A 61 -23.01 -25.35 -31.60
N CYS A 62 -24.12 -26.05 -31.40
CA CYS A 62 -24.24 -27.52 -31.42
C CYS A 62 -25.16 -28.04 -32.55
N ASP A 63 -25.22 -27.32 -33.66
CA ASP A 63 -26.08 -27.67 -34.79
C ASP A 63 -25.33 -28.32 -35.96
N ASP A 64 -26.07 -28.95 -36.87
CA ASP A 64 -25.52 -29.68 -38.04
C ASP A 64 -24.66 -28.82 -38.97
N PHE A 65 -24.66 -27.48 -38.81
CA PHE A 65 -23.79 -26.60 -39.57
C PHE A 65 -22.32 -26.83 -39.24
N CYS A 66 -22.04 -27.34 -38.03
CA CYS A 66 -20.72 -27.76 -37.58
C CYS A 66 -20.19 -29.03 -38.27
N ASN A 67 -21.00 -29.69 -39.11
CA ASN A 67 -20.54 -30.78 -39.98
C ASN A 67 -19.74 -30.28 -41.21
N ARG A 68 -19.37 -29.00 -41.27
CA ARG A 68 -18.56 -28.44 -42.36
C ARG A 68 -17.18 -28.06 -41.83
N THR A 69 -16.14 -28.36 -42.60
CA THR A 69 -14.74 -28.12 -42.21
C THR A 69 -14.31 -26.65 -42.22
N ASP A 70 -15.21 -25.73 -42.60
CA ASP A 70 -14.99 -24.29 -42.74
C ASP A 70 -15.72 -23.43 -41.69
N VAL A 71 -16.33 -24.04 -40.68
CA VAL A 71 -17.12 -23.35 -39.64
C VAL A 71 -16.37 -23.35 -38.31
N HIS A 72 -16.12 -22.15 -37.78
CA HIS A 72 -15.26 -21.94 -36.61
C HIS A 72 -16.01 -21.73 -35.28
N ASP A 73 -17.33 -21.53 -35.30
CA ASP A 73 -18.13 -21.22 -34.08
C ASP A 73 -18.70 -22.47 -33.38
N CYS A 74 -18.11 -23.65 -33.63
CA CYS A 74 -18.61 -24.92 -33.13
C CYS A 74 -18.15 -25.22 -31.71
N CYS A 75 -19.05 -25.76 -30.88
CA CYS A 75 -18.66 -26.14 -29.53
C CYS A 75 -17.62 -27.27 -29.56
N PRO A 76 -16.62 -27.27 -28.66
CA PRO A 76 -15.51 -28.24 -28.65
C PRO A 76 -15.96 -29.71 -28.57
N ASP A 77 -17.13 -29.98 -27.99
CA ASP A 77 -17.67 -31.33 -27.78
C ASP A 77 -18.66 -31.78 -28.88
N TYR A 78 -18.93 -30.96 -29.90
CA TYR A 78 -19.87 -31.29 -30.99
C TYR A 78 -19.49 -32.59 -31.71
N TRP A 79 -18.23 -32.74 -32.13
CA TRP A 79 -17.78 -33.92 -32.88
C TRP A 79 -17.85 -35.20 -32.05
N SER A 80 -17.56 -35.11 -30.74
CA SER A 80 -17.66 -36.25 -29.83
C SER A 80 -19.11 -36.64 -29.52
N VAL A 81 -19.99 -35.66 -29.30
CA VAL A 81 -21.37 -35.91 -28.83
C VAL A 81 -22.33 -36.17 -30.00
N CYS A 82 -22.24 -35.38 -31.07
CA CYS A 82 -23.19 -35.43 -32.18
C CYS A 82 -22.76 -36.36 -33.31
N TRP A 83 -21.47 -36.60 -33.45
CA TRP A 83 -20.91 -37.45 -34.50
C TRP A 83 -20.26 -38.73 -33.97
N GLY A 84 -20.18 -38.90 -32.65
CA GLY A 84 -19.64 -40.11 -32.02
C GLY A 84 -18.16 -40.36 -32.34
N LEU A 85 -17.41 -39.33 -32.75
CA LEU A 85 -15.97 -39.44 -32.94
C LEU A 85 -15.29 -39.38 -31.58
N GLU A 86 -14.81 -40.54 -31.10
CA GLU A 86 -13.91 -40.58 -29.95
C GLU A 86 -12.61 -39.84 -30.32
N ILE A 87 -12.46 -38.61 -29.82
CA ILE A 87 -11.18 -37.90 -29.87
C ILE A 87 -10.25 -38.63 -28.90
N THR A 88 -9.50 -39.62 -29.39
CA THR A 88 -8.45 -40.33 -28.64
C THR A 88 -7.24 -39.42 -28.45
N THR A 89 -7.42 -38.27 -27.81
CA THR A 89 -6.31 -37.63 -27.09
C THR A 89 -6.39 -38.14 -25.66
N PRO A 90 -5.37 -38.84 -25.15
CA PRO A 90 -5.33 -39.20 -23.73
C PRO A 90 -5.56 -37.91 -22.96
N LEU A 91 -6.58 -37.91 -22.09
CA LEU A 91 -6.75 -36.85 -21.11
C LEU A 91 -5.37 -36.68 -20.45
N PRO A 92 -4.72 -35.50 -20.54
CA PRO A 92 -3.69 -35.21 -19.56
C PRO A 92 -4.35 -35.42 -18.20
N PRO A 93 -3.69 -36.12 -17.26
CA PRO A 93 -4.27 -36.39 -15.95
C PRO A 93 -4.84 -35.08 -15.42
N PRO A 94 -6.03 -35.09 -14.77
CA PRO A 94 -6.64 -33.88 -14.26
C PRO A 94 -5.56 -33.18 -13.46
N THR A 95 -5.05 -32.08 -14.00
CA THR A 95 -4.17 -31.22 -13.23
C THR A 95 -5.10 -30.74 -12.15
N THR A 96 -4.98 -31.36 -10.98
CA THR A 96 -5.38 -30.76 -9.73
C THR A 96 -4.61 -29.46 -9.71
N ARG A 97 -5.20 -28.40 -10.29
CA ARG A 97 -4.82 -27.03 -9.95
C ARG A 97 -4.97 -27.04 -8.46
N ARG A 98 -3.83 -27.13 -7.79
CA ARG A 98 -3.72 -26.99 -6.34
C ARG A 98 -4.61 -25.79 -6.01
N PRO A 99 -5.59 -25.92 -5.10
CA PRO A 99 -6.39 -24.77 -4.69
C PRO A 99 -5.41 -23.61 -4.48
N PRO A 100 -5.65 -22.42 -5.07
CA PRO A 100 -4.73 -21.30 -4.93
C PRO A 100 -4.41 -21.17 -3.44
N GLU A 101 -3.11 -21.28 -3.14
CA GLU A 101 -2.60 -21.40 -1.79
C GLU A 101 -3.21 -20.25 -0.96
N GLN A 102 -4.05 -20.58 0.02
CA GLN A 102 -4.77 -19.55 0.77
C GLN A 102 -3.74 -18.67 1.47
N ILE A 103 -3.67 -17.40 1.07
CA ILE A 103 -2.79 -16.42 1.70
C ILE A 103 -3.35 -16.17 3.11
N THR A 104 -2.66 -16.74 4.10
CA THR A 104 -3.09 -16.76 5.51
C THR A 104 -2.18 -15.90 6.40
N SER A 105 -1.23 -15.18 5.81
CA SER A 105 -0.27 -14.37 6.56
C SER A 105 0.08 -13.04 5.87
N CYS A 106 0.32 -12.03 6.69
CA CYS A 106 0.81 -10.71 6.32
C CYS A 106 2.30 -10.61 6.67
N THR A 107 3.12 -10.05 5.78
CA THR A 107 4.50 -9.68 6.10
C THR A 107 4.54 -8.21 6.51
N PHE A 108 5.03 -7.93 7.72
CA PHE A 108 5.15 -6.58 8.27
C PHE A 108 6.50 -6.40 8.97
N LYS A 109 7.26 -5.36 8.60
CA LYS A 109 8.62 -5.06 9.12
C LYS A 109 9.53 -6.31 9.21
N ASN A 110 9.62 -7.08 8.13
CA ASN A 110 10.39 -8.33 8.02
C ASN A 110 9.96 -9.48 8.94
N ARG A 111 8.72 -9.44 9.47
CA ARG A 111 8.12 -10.52 10.25
C ARG A 111 6.81 -10.99 9.63
N VAL A 112 6.53 -12.28 9.76
CA VAL A 112 5.30 -12.88 9.23
C VAL A 112 4.28 -13.00 10.36
N TYR A 113 3.08 -12.51 10.12
CA TYR A 113 1.95 -12.52 11.06
C TYR A 113 0.79 -13.28 10.41
N PHE A 114 0.21 -14.24 11.13
CA PHE A 114 -0.99 -14.95 10.66
C PHE A 114 -2.24 -14.07 10.78
N VAL A 115 -3.28 -14.42 10.03
CA VAL A 115 -4.60 -13.75 10.12
C VAL A 115 -5.06 -13.66 11.58
N ASN A 116 -5.58 -12.49 11.96
CA ASN A 116 -6.00 -12.12 13.32
C ASN A 116 -4.88 -11.92 14.34
N GLN A 117 -3.61 -12.17 14.00
CA GLN A 117 -2.52 -11.78 14.89
C GLN A 117 -2.38 -10.26 14.93
N THR A 118 -2.13 -9.77 16.14
CA THR A 118 -1.89 -8.36 16.43
C THR A 118 -0.45 -8.14 16.82
N THR A 119 0.08 -6.97 16.45
CA THR A 119 1.39 -6.50 16.86
C THR A 119 1.31 -5.01 17.14
N ARG A 120 2.21 -4.50 17.98
CA ARG A 120 2.28 -3.07 18.28
C ARG A 120 3.48 -2.49 17.56
N ASP A 121 3.23 -1.44 16.78
CA ASP A 121 4.25 -0.67 16.12
C ASP A 121 4.29 0.75 16.69
N ASN A 122 5.28 1.01 17.55
CA ASN A 122 5.36 2.26 18.32
C ASN A 122 4.06 2.51 19.11
N CYS A 123 3.26 3.51 18.72
CA CYS A 123 1.98 3.83 19.33
C CYS A 123 0.77 3.13 18.67
N LYS A 124 0.94 2.59 17.45
CA LYS A 124 -0.14 2.02 16.64
C LYS A 124 -0.31 0.54 16.95
N ASN A 125 -1.55 0.06 17.11
CA ASN A 125 -1.82 -1.38 17.10
C ASN A 125 -2.14 -1.81 15.68
N CYS A 126 -1.46 -2.86 15.23
CA CYS A 126 -1.57 -3.41 13.89
C CYS A 126 -2.14 -4.82 13.94
N ARG A 127 -3.04 -5.15 13.02
CA ARG A 127 -3.66 -6.47 12.91
C ARG A 127 -3.64 -6.95 11.46
N CYS A 128 -3.24 -8.20 11.26
CA CYS A 128 -3.34 -8.85 9.96
C CYS A 128 -4.80 -9.24 9.72
N VAL A 129 -5.43 -8.64 8.71
CA VAL A 129 -6.84 -8.86 8.40
C VAL A 129 -7.05 -9.23 6.93
N PRO A 130 -8.06 -10.06 6.61
CA PRO A 130 -8.43 -10.36 5.23
C PRO A 130 -9.14 -9.16 4.60
N THR A 131 -8.62 -8.68 3.47
CA THR A 131 -9.18 -7.56 2.69
C THR A 131 -9.82 -8.00 1.37
N GLY A 132 -9.80 -9.31 1.05
CA GLY A 132 -10.46 -9.88 -0.13
C GLY A 132 -10.34 -11.40 -0.22
N VAL A 133 -10.78 -11.98 -1.35
CA VAL A 133 -10.87 -13.45 -1.56
C VAL A 133 -9.50 -14.15 -1.44
N GLN A 134 -8.40 -13.45 -1.71
CA GLN A 134 -7.02 -13.93 -1.55
C GLN A 134 -6.07 -12.76 -1.18
N LYS A 135 -6.56 -11.81 -0.38
CA LYS A 135 -5.76 -10.65 0.02
C LYS A 135 -5.82 -10.49 1.51
N VAL A 136 -4.66 -10.43 2.14
CA VAL A 136 -4.49 -10.13 3.56
C VAL A 136 -3.53 -8.96 3.68
N GLU A 137 -3.89 -8.00 4.52
CA GLU A 137 -3.11 -6.77 4.72
C GLU A 137 -2.95 -6.50 6.21
N MET A 138 -1.82 -5.90 6.58
CA MET A 138 -1.60 -5.40 7.92
C MET A 138 -2.29 -4.04 8.05
N MET A 139 -3.36 -3.98 8.85
CA MET A 139 -4.07 -2.74 9.14
C MET A 139 -3.66 -2.23 10.52
N CYS A 140 -3.18 -1.00 10.59
CA CYS A 140 -2.80 -0.33 11.83
C CYS A 140 -3.79 0.78 12.17
N ASP A 141 -3.89 1.09 13.48
CA ASP A 141 -4.64 2.25 13.96
C ASP A 141 -4.20 3.54 13.23
N PRO A 142 -5.14 4.46 12.93
CA PRO A 142 -4.84 5.71 12.23
C PRO A 142 -4.09 6.73 13.11
N ASP A 143 -3.88 6.41 14.39
CA ASP A 143 -3.27 7.30 15.37
C ASP A 143 -1.85 7.72 14.96
N VAL A 144 -1.58 9.01 15.06
CA VAL A 144 -0.24 9.56 14.80
C VAL A 144 0.61 9.41 16.07
N CYS A 145 1.81 8.86 15.93
CA CYS A 145 2.73 8.71 17.05
C CYS A 145 3.47 10.00 17.35
N LEU A 146 3.81 10.20 18.63
CA LEU A 146 4.52 11.40 19.08
C LEU A 146 5.95 11.46 18.54
N ILE A 147 6.65 10.31 18.53
CA ILE A 147 7.93 10.15 17.84
C ILE A 147 7.65 9.40 16.54
N ASP A 148 8.13 9.96 15.43
CA ASP A 148 8.09 9.35 14.11
C ASP A 148 9.52 9.25 13.55
N ASP A 149 9.93 8.04 13.17
CA ASP A 149 11.27 7.77 12.67
C ASP A 149 11.51 8.43 11.29
N GLU A 150 10.47 8.59 10.47
CA GLU A 150 10.58 9.26 9.17
C GLU A 150 10.84 10.76 9.36
N ILE A 151 10.12 11.39 10.32
CA ILE A 151 10.35 12.80 10.67
C ILE A 151 11.74 12.97 11.27
N LEU A 152 12.16 12.06 12.15
CA LEU A 152 13.49 12.10 12.76
C LEU A 152 14.60 12.00 11.70
N TYR A 153 14.44 11.11 10.73
CA TYR A 153 15.37 11.01 9.60
C TYR A 153 15.37 12.29 8.75
N ALA A 154 14.20 12.82 8.41
CA ALA A 154 14.08 14.01 7.59
C ALA A 154 14.71 15.25 8.24
N VAL A 155 14.49 15.45 9.55
CA VAL A 155 15.08 16.57 10.30
C VAL A 155 16.60 16.46 10.40
N ASN A 156 17.13 15.25 10.61
CA ASN A 156 18.57 15.02 10.74
C ASN A 156 19.31 14.97 9.40
N ALA A 157 18.58 14.92 8.28
CA ALA A 157 19.18 14.98 6.95
C ALA A 157 19.80 16.36 6.65
N GLU A 158 19.30 17.41 7.30
CA GLU A 158 19.79 18.78 7.18
C GLU A 158 20.53 19.24 8.44
N SER A 159 21.41 20.24 8.29
CA SER A 159 22.13 20.83 9.42
C SER A 159 21.39 22.06 9.95
N HIS A 160 20.72 21.90 11.08
CA HIS A 160 19.94 22.96 11.73
C HIS A 160 20.60 23.54 13.00
N GLY A 161 21.81 23.10 13.35
CA GLY A 161 22.48 23.46 14.62
C GLY A 161 21.95 22.70 15.83
N TRP A 162 21.04 21.75 15.64
CA TRP A 162 20.53 20.82 16.64
C TRP A 162 20.27 19.45 15.96
N THR A 163 20.08 18.41 16.77
CA THR A 163 19.86 17.04 16.28
C THR A 163 18.64 16.44 16.97
N ALA A 164 17.73 15.85 16.19
CA ALA A 164 16.59 15.11 16.71
C ALA A 164 17.01 13.70 17.13
N SER A 165 16.47 13.22 18.24
CA SER A 165 16.69 11.85 18.72
C SER A 165 15.39 11.24 19.21
N ASN A 166 15.34 9.91 19.26
CA ASN A 166 14.27 9.21 19.94
C ASN A 166 14.53 9.21 21.45
N TYR A 167 13.45 9.22 22.23
CA TYR A 167 13.50 9.17 23.68
C TYR A 167 12.49 8.14 24.16
N SER A 168 12.94 7.19 24.99
CA SER A 168 12.11 6.10 25.53
C SER A 168 10.86 6.62 26.27
N LYS A 169 10.97 7.78 26.93
CA LYS A 169 9.87 8.43 27.65
C LYS A 169 8.69 8.85 26.78
N PHE A 170 8.93 9.09 25.49
CA PHE A 170 7.91 9.53 24.52
C PHE A 170 7.57 8.44 23.49
N TRP A 171 8.27 7.30 23.54
CA TRP A 171 8.03 6.19 22.64
C TRP A 171 6.75 5.45 23.01
N GLY A 172 5.94 5.10 22.02
CA GLY A 172 4.67 4.42 22.20
C GLY A 172 3.49 5.32 22.58
N GLU A 173 3.69 6.63 22.65
CA GLU A 173 2.66 7.62 22.95
C GLU A 173 2.14 8.28 21.67
N THR A 174 0.87 8.71 21.70
CA THR A 174 0.24 9.39 20.55
C THR A 174 0.54 10.88 20.55
N LEU A 175 0.56 11.48 19.37
CA LEU A 175 0.76 12.92 19.19
C LEU A 175 -0.32 13.73 19.92
N GLU A 176 -1.58 13.30 19.83
CA GLU A 176 -2.71 13.95 20.52
C GLU A 176 -2.46 14.00 22.04
N ARG A 177 -2.04 12.89 22.62
CA ARG A 177 -1.74 12.80 24.05
C ARG A 177 -0.53 13.66 24.43
N GLY A 178 0.51 13.67 23.59
CA GLY A 178 1.66 14.57 23.73
C GLY A 178 1.25 16.04 23.76
N VAL A 179 0.49 16.50 22.77
CA VAL A 179 0.00 17.88 22.69
C VAL A 179 -0.87 18.24 23.90
N LYS A 180 -1.78 17.34 24.31
CA LYS A 180 -2.73 17.61 25.39
C LYS A 180 -2.09 17.67 26.78
N TYR A 181 -1.09 16.84 27.05
CA TYR A 181 -0.57 16.64 28.40
C TYR A 181 0.90 17.06 28.57
N ARG A 182 1.69 17.20 27.51
CA ARG A 182 3.05 17.74 27.60
C ARG A 182 3.10 19.24 27.27
N LEU A 183 2.11 19.78 26.57
CA LEU A 183 1.91 21.21 26.42
C LEU A 183 0.82 21.69 27.39
N GLY A 184 1.00 22.86 27.99
CA GLY A 184 0.06 23.38 28.99
C GLY A 184 -0.12 24.90 29.00
N THR A 185 0.68 25.64 28.24
CA THR A 185 0.66 27.10 28.28
C THR A 185 -0.36 27.65 27.29
N LEU A 186 -1.36 28.37 27.82
CA LEU A 186 -2.36 29.06 27.02
C LEU A 186 -1.91 30.48 26.68
N GLN A 187 -2.45 31.03 25.59
CA GLN A 187 -2.17 32.41 25.21
C GLN A 187 -2.65 33.38 26.32
N PRO A 188 -1.80 34.30 26.79
CA PRO A 188 -2.17 35.25 27.83
C PRO A 188 -3.23 36.24 27.35
N LYS A 189 -4.01 36.79 28.30
CA LYS A 189 -5.02 37.82 28.01
C LYS A 189 -4.36 39.11 27.53
N LYS A 190 -5.09 39.92 26.76
CA LYS A 190 -4.61 41.21 26.21
C LYS A 190 -3.99 42.12 27.27
N ASP A 191 -4.54 42.15 28.47
CA ASP A 191 -4.06 43.03 29.54
C ASP A 191 -2.67 42.61 30.06
N VAL A 192 -2.41 41.31 30.13
CA VAL A 192 -1.10 40.75 30.51
C VAL A 192 -0.06 41.04 29.44
N ILE A 193 -0.44 40.92 28.16
CA ILE A 193 0.43 41.25 27.02
C ILE A 193 0.83 42.73 27.03
N ARG A 194 -0.02 43.62 27.58
CA ARG A 194 0.26 45.07 27.67
C ARG A 194 1.10 45.47 28.90
N MET A 195 1.52 44.52 29.74
CA MET A 195 2.37 44.84 30.89
C MET A 195 3.76 45.29 30.41
N ASN A 196 4.25 46.40 30.97
CA ASN A 196 5.59 46.90 30.68
C ASN A 196 6.61 46.33 31.68
N PRO A 197 7.81 45.93 31.22
CA PRO A 197 8.86 45.50 32.13
C PRO A 197 9.35 46.69 32.96
N VAL A 198 9.85 46.41 34.17
CA VAL A 198 10.55 47.40 34.98
C VAL A 198 11.89 47.70 34.31
N LYS A 199 12.04 48.93 33.78
CA LYS A 199 13.28 49.36 33.14
C LYS A 199 14.35 49.59 34.20
N ARG A 200 15.50 48.93 34.03
CA ARG A 200 16.72 49.23 34.80
C ARG A 200 17.71 49.97 33.91
N TYR A 201 18.40 50.94 34.48
CA TYR A 201 19.49 51.65 33.80
C TYR A 201 20.78 50.84 34.00
N TYR A 202 21.31 50.30 32.92
CA TYR A 202 22.61 49.62 32.87
C TYR A 202 23.25 49.86 31.51
N ASP A 203 24.58 49.79 31.44
CA ASP A 203 25.31 49.83 30.17
C ASP A 203 25.26 48.44 29.53
N PRO A 204 24.65 48.28 28.34
CA PRO A 204 24.61 46.99 27.66
C PRO A 204 26.00 46.44 27.33
N ALA A 205 27.01 47.28 27.16
CA ALA A 205 28.38 46.86 26.85
C ALA A 205 29.07 46.16 28.04
N MET A 206 28.55 46.33 29.25
CA MET A 206 29.06 45.66 30.45
C MET A 206 28.48 44.25 30.65
N LEU A 207 27.51 43.82 29.83
CA LEU A 207 26.95 42.47 29.96
C LEU A 207 27.94 41.42 29.43
N PRO A 208 28.10 40.28 30.14
CA PRO A 208 28.97 39.21 29.68
C PRO A 208 28.39 38.56 28.42
N THR A 209 29.27 38.08 27.54
CA THR A 209 28.86 37.38 26.31
C THR A 209 28.21 36.02 26.60
N HIS A 210 28.51 35.43 27.76
CA HIS A 210 28.04 34.12 28.20
C HIS A 210 27.56 34.28 29.65
N PHE A 211 26.38 33.77 29.97
CA PHE A 211 25.81 33.87 31.31
C PHE A 211 25.02 32.61 31.62
N ASP A 212 25.26 32.05 32.80
CA ASP A 212 24.53 30.90 33.33
C ASP A 212 24.17 31.15 34.79
N SER A 213 22.88 31.15 35.09
CA SER A 213 22.37 31.39 36.44
C SER A 213 22.75 30.27 37.41
N ALA A 214 22.91 29.03 36.94
CA ALA A 214 23.31 27.91 37.79
C ALA A 214 24.78 28.02 38.23
N SER A 215 25.61 28.67 37.43
CA SER A 215 27.01 28.95 37.75
C SER A 215 27.15 30.11 38.74
N GLU A 216 26.36 31.19 38.57
CA GLU A 216 26.37 32.37 39.45
C GLU A 216 25.68 32.12 40.79
N TRP A 217 24.58 31.36 40.79
CA TRP A 217 23.78 31.06 41.99
C TRP A 217 23.49 29.55 42.16
N PRO A 218 24.52 28.72 42.42
CA PRO A 218 24.38 27.25 42.37
C PRO A 218 23.36 26.64 43.35
N ARG A 219 23.02 27.34 44.43
CA ARG A 219 22.08 26.85 45.46
C ARG A 219 20.68 27.43 45.35
N TYR A 220 20.48 28.40 44.46
CA TYR A 220 19.20 29.10 44.30
C TYR A 220 18.46 28.71 43.03
N VAL A 221 19.12 28.03 42.09
CA VAL A 221 18.46 27.53 40.88
C VAL A 221 17.83 26.17 41.15
N THR A 222 16.51 26.10 41.02
CA THR A 222 15.76 24.84 41.14
C THR A 222 16.16 23.89 40.01
N GLY A 223 16.40 22.63 40.33
CA GLY A 223 16.72 21.59 39.35
C GLY A 223 15.55 21.27 38.42
N ILE A 224 15.82 20.48 37.38
CA ILE A 224 14.82 20.09 36.38
C ILE A 224 13.67 19.30 37.02
N GLN A 225 12.44 19.78 36.82
CA GLN A 225 11.21 19.16 37.32
C GLN A 225 10.47 18.43 36.19
N ASP A 226 9.83 17.31 36.53
CA ASP A 226 8.96 16.59 35.59
C ASP A 226 7.51 17.01 35.79
N GLN A 227 6.88 17.54 34.75
CA GLN A 227 5.44 17.82 34.76
C GLN A 227 4.57 16.58 34.59
N GLU A 228 5.21 15.42 34.34
CA GLU A 228 4.54 14.17 34.04
C GLU A 228 3.58 14.30 32.84
N TRP A 229 2.56 13.46 32.76
CA TRP A 229 1.50 13.55 31.76
C TRP A 229 0.38 14.49 32.24
N CYS A 230 0.76 15.71 32.61
CA CYS A 230 -0.13 16.79 32.99
C CYS A 230 0.28 18.09 32.27
N GLY A 231 -0.71 18.78 31.68
CA GLY A 231 -0.52 20.08 31.00
C GLY A 231 -0.27 21.24 31.97
N SER A 232 0.64 21.06 32.93
CA SER A 232 0.92 21.99 34.04
C SER A 232 2.25 22.72 33.89
N SER A 233 2.82 22.75 32.68
CA SER A 233 4.06 23.48 32.37
C SER A 233 4.03 24.92 32.86
N TRP A 234 2.89 25.61 32.71
CA TRP A 234 2.69 27.00 33.12
C TRP A 234 2.82 27.18 34.65
N ALA A 235 2.31 26.23 35.43
CA ALA A 235 2.36 26.29 36.89
C ALA A 235 3.74 25.92 37.42
N ILE A 236 4.35 24.87 36.87
CA ILE A 236 5.68 24.40 37.28
C ILE A 236 6.75 25.44 36.97
N SER A 237 6.74 26.02 35.76
CA SER A 237 7.69 27.09 35.39
C SER A 237 7.50 28.35 36.24
N THR A 238 6.26 28.74 36.53
CA THR A 238 5.98 29.90 37.40
C THR A 238 6.47 29.64 38.83
N ALA A 239 6.19 28.46 39.38
CA ALA A 239 6.62 28.08 40.73
C ALA A 239 8.15 27.98 40.82
N ALA A 240 8.82 27.42 39.81
CA ALA A 240 10.28 27.33 39.75
C ALA A 240 10.91 28.73 39.73
N VAL A 241 10.49 29.60 38.81
CA VAL A 241 11.02 30.99 38.74
C VAL A 241 10.70 31.79 40.00
N ALA A 242 9.54 31.58 40.63
CA ALA A 242 9.19 32.24 41.89
C ALA A 242 9.99 31.70 43.09
N SER A 243 10.46 30.46 43.05
CA SER A 243 11.30 29.87 44.10
C SER A 243 12.77 30.27 43.95
N ASP A 244 13.23 30.46 42.70
CA ASP A 244 14.60 30.87 42.40
C ASP A 244 14.86 32.37 42.64
N ARG A 245 13.81 33.19 42.74
CA ARG A 245 13.85 34.64 42.94
C ARG A 245 13.76 35.06 44.40
#